data_AF-A0A2G6HJ31-F1
#
_entry.id   AF-A0A2G6HJ31-F1
#
_cell.length_a   1.000
_cell.length_b   1.000
_cell.length_c   1.000
_cell.angle_alpha   90.00
_cell.angle_beta   90.00
_cell.angle_gamma   90.00
#
_symmetry.space_group_name_H-M   'P 1'
#
loop_
_entity.id
_entity.type
_entity.pdbx_description
1 polymer ?
#
loop_
_entity_poly.entity_id
_entity_poly.type
_entity_poly.pdbx_seq_one_letter_code
_entity_poly.pdbx_strand_id
1 'polypeptide(L)'
;MACGAIFTTRETIDYSASIVVRKKQRLEPFERDKLFVSLIASVSHRSDALGDAAALTTTITQQLLKTTSDGSIDAVCITKTTQDVLRRFDSLAAAYYSAHHAAKYAKLRGAADSKA
;
A
#
# COMPACT_ATOMS: atom_id res chain seq x y z
N MET A 1 -36.91 1.18 25.77
CA MET A 1 -36.80 2.08 24.61
C MET A 1 -35.50 2.87 24.79
N ALA A 2 -34.52 2.92 23.90
CA ALA A 2 -34.37 2.44 22.53
C ALA A 2 -32.87 2.13 22.32
N CYS A 3 -32.56 1.03 21.63
CA CYS A 3 -31.20 0.71 21.19
C CYS A 3 -30.89 1.58 19.95
N GLY A 4 -30.04 2.59 20.12
CA GLY A 4 -29.62 3.53 19.07
C GLY A 4 -28.26 3.17 18.48
N ALA A 5 -27.90 1.88 18.42
CA ALA A 5 -26.72 1.45 17.69
C ALA A 5 -27.07 1.46 16.19
N ILE A 6 -26.91 2.62 15.57
CA ILE A 6 -26.92 2.76 14.11
C ILE A 6 -25.69 2.00 13.61
N PHE A 7 -25.88 0.71 13.33
CA PHE A 7 -24.93 -0.08 12.53
C PHE A 7 -25.00 0.47 11.11
N THR A 8 -24.19 1.48 10.82
CA THR A 8 -23.81 1.79 9.45
C THR A 8 -22.90 0.68 8.97
N THR A 9 -23.47 -0.44 8.55
CA THR A 9 -22.78 -1.40 7.68
C THR A 9 -22.54 -0.67 6.37
N ARG A 10 -21.43 0.07 6.28
CA ARG A 10 -20.90 0.47 4.98
C ARG A 10 -20.43 -0.83 4.34
N GLU A 11 -21.24 -1.37 3.44
CA GLU A 11 -20.88 -2.44 2.50
C GLU A 11 -19.84 -1.91 1.49
N THR A 12 -18.73 -1.38 2.00
CA THR A 12 -17.50 -1.30 1.24
C THR A 12 -16.83 -2.64 1.45
N ILE A 13 -16.49 -3.31 0.35
CA ILE A 13 -15.71 -4.54 0.40
C ILE A 13 -14.44 -4.22 1.21
N ASP A 14 -14.35 -4.76 2.44
CA ASP A 14 -13.18 -4.63 3.28
C ASP A 14 -12.09 -5.53 2.70
N TYR A 15 -11.38 -5.00 1.70
CA TYR A 15 -10.27 -5.70 1.05
C TYR A 15 -9.09 -5.93 2.02
N SER A 16 -9.10 -5.29 3.19
CA SER A 16 -8.09 -5.45 4.25
C SER A 16 -8.05 -6.87 4.81
N ALA A 17 -9.19 -7.58 4.83
CA ALA A 17 -9.25 -8.98 5.27
C ALA A 17 -8.84 -10.01 4.18
N SER A 18 -8.79 -9.62 2.91
CA SER A 18 -8.61 -10.57 1.78
C SER A 18 -7.15 -10.75 1.34
N ILE A 19 -6.23 -9.89 1.79
CA ILE A 19 -4.85 -9.88 1.33
C ILE A 19 -3.90 -10.01 2.52
N VAL A 20 -3.05 -11.02 2.50
CA VAL A 20 -1.94 -11.16 3.46
C VAL A 20 -0.63 -10.70 2.86
N VAL A 21 0.11 -9.87 3.60
CA VAL A 21 1.44 -9.41 3.22
C VAL A 21 2.48 -10.33 3.85
N ARG A 22 3.32 -10.93 3.00
CA ARG A 22 4.45 -11.75 3.44
C ARG A 22 5.61 -10.83 3.79
N LYS A 23 6.01 -10.83 5.06
CA LYS A 23 7.17 -10.07 5.54
C LYS A 23 8.14 -10.99 6.26
N LYS A 24 9.22 -11.36 5.57
CA LYS A 24 10.27 -12.29 6.02
C LYS A 24 9.72 -13.64 6.51
N GLN A 25 9.21 -13.70 7.74
CA GLN A 25 8.72 -14.90 8.42
C GLN A 25 7.33 -14.73 9.06
N ARG A 26 6.67 -13.58 8.89
CA ARG A 26 5.30 -13.36 9.39
C ARG A 26 4.37 -12.97 8.24
N LEU A 27 3.15 -13.45 8.32
CA LEU A 27 2.03 -12.99 7.50
C LEU A 27 1.31 -11.93 8.32
N GLU A 28 1.24 -10.72 7.78
CA GLU A 28 0.52 -9.60 8.38
C GLU A 28 -0.64 -9.22 7.44
N PRO A 29 -1.82 -8.84 7.94
CA PRO A 29 -2.90 -8.37 7.07
C PRO A 29 -2.46 -7.10 6.31
N PHE A 30 -2.95 -6.93 5.09
CA PHE A 30 -2.69 -5.71 4.32
C PHE A 30 -3.39 -4.51 4.96
N GLU A 31 -2.60 -3.64 5.57
CA GLU A 31 -3.09 -2.40 6.15
C GLU A 31 -2.99 -1.24 5.16
N ARG A 32 -4.15 -0.88 4.61
CA ARG A 32 -4.31 0.24 3.67
C ARG A 32 -3.82 1.57 4.27
N ASP A 33 -4.06 1.78 5.57
CA ASP A 33 -3.70 3.03 6.25
C ASP A 33 -2.17 3.27 6.26
N LYS A 34 -1.37 2.20 6.46
CA LYS A 34 0.09 2.28 6.37
C LYS A 34 0.58 2.73 4.99
N LEU A 35 -0.09 2.25 3.94
CA LEU A 35 0.20 2.68 2.57
C LEU A 35 -0.20 4.14 2.35
N PHE A 36 -1.38 4.53 2.84
CA PHE A 36 -1.88 5.90 2.73
C PHE A 36 -0.96 6.93 3.39
N VAL A 37 -0.52 6.70 4.63
CA VAL A 37 0.44 7.58 5.33
C VAL A 37 1.75 7.71 4.55
N SER A 38 2.24 6.60 3.97
CA SER A 38 3.45 6.61 3.14
C SER A 38 3.26 7.42 1.86
N LEU A 39 2.07 7.36 1.26
CA LEU A 39 1.73 8.12 0.05
C LEU A 39 1.59 9.60 0.35
N ILE A 40 0.92 9.99 1.45
CA ILE A 40 0.81 11.40 1.88
C ILE A 40 2.20 12.03 1.99
N ALA A 41 3.13 11.36 2.68
CA ALA A 41 4.49 11.86 2.82
C ALA A 41 5.18 12.10 1.47
N SER A 42 4.84 11.30 0.45
CA SER A 42 5.44 11.38 -0.88
C SER A 42 4.79 12.47 -1.76
N VAL A 43 3.48 12.72 -1.60
CA VAL A 43 2.74 13.75 -2.36
C VAL A 43 2.57 15.06 -1.59
N SER A 44 3.17 15.19 -0.40
CA SER A 44 3.02 16.35 0.50
C SER A 44 3.47 17.70 -0.10
N HIS A 45 4.17 17.69 -1.23
CA HIS A 45 4.58 18.89 -1.95
C HIS A 45 3.46 19.48 -2.82
N ARG A 46 2.33 18.78 -2.99
CA ARG A 46 1.17 19.23 -3.76
C ARG A 46 0.11 19.86 -2.86
N SER A 47 -0.67 20.79 -3.43
CA SER A 47 -1.75 21.48 -2.72
C SER A 47 -2.89 20.56 -2.30
N ASP A 48 -3.15 19.48 -3.05
CA ASP A 48 -4.22 18.49 -2.76
C ASP A 48 -3.66 17.12 -2.32
N ALA A 49 -2.60 17.13 -1.50
CA ALA A 49 -1.89 15.92 -1.08
C ALA A 49 -2.82 14.84 -0.46
N LEU A 50 -3.86 15.24 0.26
CA LEU A 50 -4.78 14.31 0.93
C LEU A 50 -5.70 13.58 -0.06
N GLY A 51 -6.30 14.31 -0.99
CA GLY A 51 -7.20 13.75 -2.00
C GLY A 51 -6.43 12.85 -2.98
N ASP A 52 -5.27 13.33 -3.43
CA ASP A 52 -4.35 12.56 -4.28
C ASP A 52 -3.91 11.27 -3.60
N ALA A 53 -3.47 11.33 -2.33
CA ALA A 53 -3.05 10.13 -1.61
C ALA A 53 -4.20 9.13 -1.44
N ALA A 54 -5.43 9.59 -1.22
CA ALA A 54 -6.60 8.72 -1.05
C ALA A 54 -6.96 8.01 -2.37
N ALA A 55 -6.91 8.75 -3.49
CA ALA A 55 -7.11 8.22 -4.83
C ALA A 55 -6.01 7.19 -5.18
N LEU A 56 -4.74 7.56 -5.01
CA LEU A 56 -3.59 6.70 -5.28
C LEU A 56 -3.64 5.41 -4.45
N THR A 57 -3.99 5.51 -3.16
CA THR A 57 -4.15 4.34 -2.29
C THR A 57 -5.20 3.38 -2.83
N THR A 58 -6.33 3.90 -3.30
CA THR A 58 -7.40 3.10 -3.92
C THR A 58 -6.90 2.42 -5.18
N THR A 59 -6.25 3.17 -6.07
CA THR A 59 -5.70 2.66 -7.34
C THR A 59 -4.67 1.55 -7.11
N ILE A 60 -3.72 1.76 -6.19
CA ILE A 60 -2.70 0.77 -5.85
C ILE A 60 -3.36 -0.48 -5.26
N THR A 61 -4.29 -0.32 -4.32
CA THR A 61 -5.02 -1.46 -3.72
C THR A 61 -5.76 -2.28 -4.78
N GLN A 62 -6.43 -1.62 -5.74
CA GLN A 62 -7.10 -2.30 -6.86
C GLN A 62 -6.11 -3.03 -7.78
N GLN A 63 -4.95 -2.44 -8.08
CA GLN A 63 -3.93 -3.13 -8.88
C GLN A 63 -3.34 -4.33 -8.16
N LEU A 64 -3.13 -4.21 -6.85
CA LEU A 64 -2.64 -5.31 -6.02
C LEU A 64 -3.63 -6.48 -6.01
N LEU A 65 -4.92 -6.20 -5.82
CA LEU A 65 -5.98 -7.22 -5.91
C LEU A 65 -5.99 -7.94 -7.25
N LYS A 66 -5.84 -7.20 -8.37
CA LYS A 66 -5.78 -7.80 -9.71
C LYS A 66 -4.54 -8.65 -9.95
N THR A 67 -3.44 -8.32 -9.28
CA THR A 67 -2.15 -9.03 -9.45
C THR A 67 -2.05 -10.24 -8.51
N THR A 68 -2.94 -10.35 -7.53
CA THR A 68 -2.87 -11.37 -6.47
C THR A 68 -3.74 -12.55 -6.83
N SER A 69 -3.13 -13.67 -7.20
CA SER A 69 -3.87 -14.91 -7.52
C SER A 69 -4.11 -15.82 -6.31
N ASP A 70 -3.30 -15.70 -5.25
CA ASP A 70 -3.28 -16.66 -4.11
C ASP A 70 -3.63 -15.99 -2.76
N GLY A 71 -4.19 -14.77 -2.78
CA GLY A 71 -4.47 -13.98 -1.57
C GLY A 71 -3.22 -13.51 -0.79
N SER A 72 -2.00 -13.87 -1.24
CA SER A 72 -0.74 -13.45 -0.62
C SER A 72 0.07 -12.52 -1.52
N ILE A 73 0.58 -11.42 -0.95
CA ILE A 73 1.40 -10.42 -1.65
C ILE A 73 2.72 -10.22 -0.91
N ASP A 74 3.81 -10.16 -1.64
CA ASP A 74 5.10 -9.78 -1.07
C ASP A 74 5.22 -8.25 -0.93
N ALA A 75 5.87 -7.78 0.14
CA ALA A 75 6.12 -6.36 0.34
C ALA A 75 6.88 -5.71 -0.84
N VAL A 76 7.75 -6.45 -1.53
CA VAL A 76 8.46 -6.00 -2.73
C VAL A 76 7.48 -5.75 -3.88
N CYS A 77 6.46 -6.59 -4.06
CA CYS A 77 5.41 -6.36 -5.06
C CYS A 77 4.61 -5.09 -4.77
N ILE A 78 4.19 -4.89 -3.51
CA ILE A 78 3.46 -3.67 -3.09
C ILE A 78 4.24 -2.42 -3.45
N THR A 79 5.53 -2.46 -3.14
CA THR A 79 6.46 -1.37 -3.40
C THR A 79 6.59 -1.07 -4.88
N LYS A 80 6.85 -2.11 -5.68
CA LYS A 80 7.04 -1.99 -7.12
C LYS A 80 5.80 -1.42 -7.79
N THR A 81 4.62 -1.93 -7.43
CA THR A 81 3.33 -1.42 -7.91
C THR A 81 3.13 0.03 -7.49
N THR A 82 3.42 0.36 -6.22
CA THR A 82 3.32 1.74 -5.72
C THR A 82 4.24 2.68 -6.50
N GLN A 83 5.47 2.26 -6.77
CA GLN A 83 6.44 3.05 -7.51
C GLN A 83 6.06 3.23 -8.98
N ASP A 84 5.49 2.20 -9.62
CA ASP A 84 5.00 2.29 -11.00
C ASP A 84 3.82 3.26 -11.11
N VAL A 85 2.86 3.17 -10.19
CA VAL A 85 1.71 4.10 -10.12
C VAL A 85 2.19 5.52 -9.85
N LEU A 86 3.07 5.73 -8.88
CA LEU A 86 3.63 7.05 -8.59
C LEU A 86 4.40 7.60 -9.79
N ARG A 87 5.20 6.80 -10.50
CA ARG A 87 5.93 7.26 -11.69
C ARG A 87 5.02 7.75 -12.80
N ARG A 88 3.86 7.11 -12.98
CA ARG A 88 2.86 7.53 -13.99
C ARG A 88 2.10 8.78 -13.56
N PHE A 89 1.97 9.00 -12.26
CA PHE A 89 1.26 10.12 -11.69
C PHE A 89 2.16 11.36 -11.59
N ASP A 90 3.27 11.24 -10.88
CA ASP A 90 4.24 12.30 -10.62
C ASP A 90 5.64 11.71 -10.34
N SER A 91 6.60 12.06 -11.19
CA SER A 91 7.99 11.58 -11.08
C SER A 91 8.70 12.07 -9.82
N LEU A 92 8.35 13.25 -9.30
CA LEU A 92 8.88 13.80 -8.06
C LEU A 92 8.31 13.05 -6.85
N ALA A 93 7.01 12.78 -6.83
CA ALA A 93 6.40 11.95 -5.79
C ALA A 93 7.02 10.54 -5.74
N ALA A 94 7.30 9.95 -6.90
CA ALA A 94 8.00 8.68 -7.00
C ALA A 94 9.44 8.75 -6.43
N ALA A 95 10.15 9.85 -6.68
CA ALA A 95 11.48 10.10 -6.12
C ALA A 95 11.42 10.19 -4.57
N TYR A 96 10.50 10.99 -4.02
CA TYR A 96 10.29 11.08 -2.57
C TYR A 96 9.96 9.73 -1.93
N TYR A 97 9.04 8.97 -2.53
CA TYR A 97 8.69 7.64 -2.05
C TYR A 97 9.90 6.71 -2.04
N SER A 98 10.67 6.69 -3.14
CA SER A 98 11.89 5.89 -3.23
C SER A 98 12.93 6.32 -2.20
N ALA A 99 13.12 7.60 -1.93
CA ALA A 99 14.06 8.08 -0.91
C ALA A 99 13.62 7.63 0.50
N HIS A 100 12.33 7.78 0.82
CA HIS A 100 11.77 7.40 2.12
C HIS A 100 11.86 5.89 2.40
N HIS A 101 11.80 5.07 1.35
CA HIS A 101 11.80 3.63 1.52
C HIS A 101 13.06 2.91 0.99
N ALA A 102 14.00 3.61 0.34
CA ALA A 102 15.26 3.05 -0.18
C ALA A 102 16.07 2.34 0.91
N ALA A 103 16.14 2.91 2.11
CA ALA A 103 16.82 2.31 3.25
C ALA A 103 16.15 1.00 3.73
N LYS A 104 14.82 0.89 3.59
CA LYS A 104 14.06 -0.33 3.91
C LYS A 104 14.20 -1.38 2.80
N TYR A 105 14.21 -0.98 1.53
CA TYR A 105 14.31 -1.91 0.39
C TYR A 105 15.71 -2.45 0.13
N ALA A 106 16.76 -1.66 0.36
CA ALA A 106 18.15 -2.14 0.30
C ALA A 106 18.36 -3.35 1.25
N LYS A 107 17.67 -3.34 2.39
CA LYS A 107 17.73 -4.39 3.43
C LYS A 107 16.81 -5.58 3.16
N LEU A 108 15.79 -5.43 2.30
CA LEU A 108 14.89 -6.52 1.88
C LEU A 108 15.42 -7.27 0.66
N ARG A 109 16.08 -6.58 -0.28
CA ARG A 109 16.70 -7.20 -1.47
C ARG A 109 17.81 -8.19 -1.07
N GLY A 110 18.69 -7.83 -0.14
CA GLY A 110 19.76 -8.72 0.33
C GLY A 110 19.29 -9.94 1.15
N ALA A 111 18.00 -10.05 1.50
CA ALA A 111 17.46 -11.21 2.20
C ALA A 111 16.79 -12.24 1.28
N ALA A 112 16.50 -11.88 0.02
CA ALA A 112 15.94 -12.79 -0.98
C ALA A 112 17.03 -13.65 -1.65
N ASP A 113 18.27 -13.16 -1.75
CA ASP A 113 19.40 -13.82 -2.40
C ASP A 113 20.13 -14.88 -1.53
N SER A 114 19.60 -15.27 -0.36
CA SER A 114 20.20 -16.32 0.50
C SER A 114 19.50 -17.68 0.45
N LYS A 115 18.64 -17.92 -0.54
CA LYS A 115 18.12 -19.26 -0.87
C LYS A 115 18.34 -19.54 -2.35
N ALA A 116 19.58 -19.89 -2.69
CA ALA A 116 19.94 -20.69 -3.85
C ALA A 116 20.88 -21.81 -3.35
#